data_AF-A0A351BG56-F1
#
_entry.id   AF-A0A351BG56-F1
#
_cell.length_a   1.000
_cell.length_b   1.000
_cell.length_c   1.000
_cell.angle_alpha   90.00
_cell.angle_beta   90.00
_cell.angle_gamma   90.00
#
_symmetry.space_group_name_H-M   'P 1'
#
loop_
_entity.id
_entity.type
_entity.pdbx_description
1 polymer ?
#
loop_
_entity_poly.entity_id
_entity_poly.type
_entity_poly.pdbx_seq_one_letter_code
_entity_poly.pdbx_strand_id
1 'polypeptide(L)'
;KQVQLTNAYFVPDPQLLQSLIDAAGRGVDVQLILPSHSDSEVVFHAGRAHYSTLLKAGVKIHERRGPLLHSKTALIDGVWSCVGSTNLDWRSFLDNDEINAVILGREFGQ
;
A
#
# COMPACT_ATOMS: atom_id res chain seq x y z
N LYS A 1 -16.84 -2.25 -3.52
CA LYS A 1 -15.93 -1.37 -2.75
C LYS A 1 -14.51 -1.81 -3.04
N GLN A 2 -13.57 -0.89 -3.21
CA GLN A 2 -12.19 -1.18 -3.59
C GLN A 2 -11.19 -0.33 -2.81
N VAL A 3 -10.03 -0.92 -2.55
CA VAL A 3 -8.86 -0.28 -1.94
C VAL A 3 -7.68 -0.59 -2.84
N GLN A 4 -7.08 0.44 -3.44
CA GLN A 4 -5.90 0.30 -4.29
C GLN A 4 -4.76 1.10 -3.68
N LEU A 5 -3.68 0.42 -3.31
CA LEU A 5 -2.50 1.04 -2.73
C LEU A 5 -1.30 0.79 -3.62
N THR A 6 -0.50 1.83 -3.87
CA THR A 6 0.81 1.71 -4.52
C THR A 6 1.85 2.22 -3.55
N ASN A 7 2.87 1.43 -3.25
CA ASN A 7 3.91 1.89 -2.35
C ASN A 7 5.29 1.32 -2.72
N ALA A 8 6.33 2.13 -2.46
CA ALA A 8 7.71 1.75 -2.67
C ALA A 8 8.25 0.87 -1.55
N TYR A 9 7.89 1.20 -0.31
CA TYR A 9 8.27 0.45 0.88
C TYR A 9 7.02 0.03 1.64
N PHE A 10 6.86 -1.28 1.78
CA PHE A 10 5.70 -1.88 2.43
C PHE A 10 6.20 -2.75 3.57
N VAL A 11 6.27 -2.18 4.77
CA VAL A 11 6.61 -2.90 6.01
C VAL A 11 5.52 -2.54 7.02
N PRO A 12 4.28 -3.02 6.78
CA PRO A 12 3.13 -2.54 7.49
C PRO A 12 3.26 -2.79 8.99
N ASP A 13 2.76 -1.85 9.78
CA ASP A 13 2.54 -2.10 11.20
C ASP A 13 1.36 -3.08 11.40
N PRO A 14 1.18 -3.66 12.61
CA PRO A 14 0.10 -4.58 12.89
C PRO A 14 -1.28 -4.00 12.60
N GLN A 15 -1.47 -2.69 12.80
CA GLN A 15 -2.76 -2.03 12.57
C GLN A 15 -3.10 -1.97 11.08
N LEU A 16 -2.17 -1.54 10.24
CA LEU A 16 -2.36 -1.52 8.79
C LEU A 16 -2.55 -2.93 8.24
N LEU A 17 -1.71 -3.88 8.68
CA LEU A 17 -1.80 -5.28 8.25
C LEU A 17 -3.19 -5.85 8.56
N GLN A 18 -3.67 -5.67 9.79
CA GLN A 18 -5.00 -6.13 10.20
C GLN A 18 -6.11 -5.41 9.42
N SER A 19 -5.97 -4.10 9.18
CA SER A 19 -6.97 -3.33 8.44
C SER A 19 -7.15 -3.82 7.00
N LEU A 20 -6.06 -4.20 6.33
CA LEU A 20 -6.09 -4.79 4.99
C LEU A 20 -6.75 -6.17 4.99
N ILE A 21 -6.42 -7.01 5.98
CA ILE A 21 -7.02 -8.34 6.17
C ILE A 21 -8.53 -8.21 6.41
N ASP A 22 -8.94 -7.33 7.32
CA ASP A 22 -10.35 -7.13 7.65
C ASP A 22 -11.14 -6.55 6.48
N ALA A 23 -10.54 -5.66 5.70
CA ALA A 23 -11.15 -5.13 4.48
C ALA A 23 -11.42 -6.25 3.47
N ALA A 24 -10.41 -7.08 3.18
CA ALA A 24 -10.56 -8.22 2.28
C ALA A 24 -11.61 -9.23 2.83
N GLY A 25 -11.60 -9.49 4.14
CA GLY A 25 -12.58 -10.36 4.81
C GLY A 25 -14.03 -9.87 4.72
N ARG A 26 -14.26 -8.55 4.55
CA ARG A 26 -15.58 -7.96 4.26
C ARG A 26 -15.97 -8.02 2.78
N GLY A 27 -15.17 -8.63 1.92
CA GLY A 27 -15.38 -8.68 0.47
C GLY A 27 -15.01 -7.38 -0.27
N VAL A 28 -14.19 -6.51 0.33
CA VAL A 28 -13.62 -5.36 -0.37
C VAL A 28 -12.52 -5.86 -1.32
N ASP A 29 -12.48 -5.34 -2.55
CA ASP A 29 -11.39 -5.65 -3.47
C ASP A 29 -10.13 -4.87 -3.08
N VAL A 30 -9.20 -5.52 -2.38
CA VAL A 30 -7.95 -4.90 -1.89
C VAL A 30 -6.81 -5.28 -2.83
N GLN A 31 -6.18 -4.28 -3.44
CA GLN A 31 -5.07 -4.44 -4.38
C GLN A 31 -3.85 -3.65 -3.90
N LEU A 32 -2.70 -4.31 -3.85
CA LEU A 32 -1.40 -3.71 -3.55
C LEU A 32 -0.51 -3.76 -4.80
N ILE A 33 0.06 -2.63 -5.20
CA ILE A 33 1.08 -2.52 -6.24
C ILE A 33 2.41 -2.19 -5.54
N LEU A 34 3.32 -3.16 -5.57
CA LEU A 34 4.61 -3.13 -4.87
C LEU A 34 5.76 -3.27 -5.88
N PRO A 35 6.99 -2.83 -5.58
CA PRO A 35 8.09 -3.01 -6.51
C PRO A 35 8.53 -4.48 -6.60
N SER A 36 9.05 -4.91 -7.76
CA SER A 36 9.65 -6.25 -7.91
C SER A 36 11.12 -6.33 -7.43
N HIS A 37 11.73 -5.19 -7.06
CA HIS A 37 13.06 -5.05 -6.47
C HIS A 37 13.15 -3.71 -5.73
N SER A 38 14.08 -3.57 -4.79
CA SER A 38 14.21 -2.37 -3.95
C SER A 38 15.67 -1.95 -3.85
N ASP A 39 15.92 -0.68 -3.57
CA ASP A 39 17.24 -0.16 -3.16
C ASP A 39 17.58 -0.52 -1.69
N SER A 40 16.60 -1.03 -0.94
CA SER A 40 16.79 -1.61 0.39
C SER A 40 16.28 -3.05 0.45
N GLU A 41 17.21 -4.01 0.46
CA GLU A 41 16.90 -5.45 0.53
C GLU A 41 16.20 -5.82 1.84
N VAL A 42 16.59 -5.19 2.96
CA VAL A 42 16.00 -5.47 4.28
C VAL A 42 14.52 -5.10 4.29
N VAL A 43 14.18 -3.90 3.83
CA VAL A 43 12.78 -3.42 3.74
C VAL A 43 11.98 -4.31 2.80
N PHE A 44 12.58 -4.69 1.68
CA PHE A 44 11.95 -5.53 0.67
C PHE A 44 11.60 -6.93 1.17
N HIS A 45 12.54 -7.60 1.86
CA HIS A 45 12.30 -8.91 2.44
C HIS A 45 11.38 -8.86 3.66
N ALA A 46 11.47 -7.81 4.48
CA ALA A 46 10.55 -7.59 5.60
C ALA A 46 9.10 -7.46 5.11
N GLY A 47 8.86 -6.67 4.06
CA GLY A 47 7.54 -6.56 3.46
C GLY A 47 6.99 -7.86 2.90
N ARG A 48 7.84 -8.60 2.16
CA ARG A 48 7.48 -9.90 1.59
C ARG A 48 7.16 -10.96 2.63
N ALA A 49 7.68 -10.85 3.85
CA ALA A 49 7.30 -11.74 4.95
C ALA A 49 5.78 -11.72 5.23
N HIS A 50 5.09 -10.62 4.91
CA HIS A 50 3.64 -10.48 5.10
C HIS A 50 2.80 -10.97 3.91
N TYR A 51 3.40 -11.24 2.74
CA TYR A 51 2.65 -11.57 1.52
C TYR A 51 1.80 -12.82 1.71
N SER A 52 2.34 -13.88 2.30
CA SER A 52 1.60 -15.12 2.52
C SER A 52 0.33 -14.92 3.34
N THR A 53 0.38 -14.07 4.36
CA THR A 53 -0.78 -13.73 5.21
C THR A 53 -1.81 -12.92 4.44
N LEU A 54 -1.37 -11.88 3.73
CA LEU A 54 -2.23 -11.01 2.92
C LEU A 54 -2.91 -11.76 1.78
N LEU A 55 -2.16 -12.58 1.04
CA LEU A 55 -2.69 -13.40 -0.06
C LEU A 55 -3.73 -14.41 0.45
N LYS A 56 -3.49 -15.06 1.59
CA LYS A 56 -4.48 -15.95 2.23
C LYS A 56 -5.75 -15.22 2.66
N ALA A 57 -5.64 -13.94 3.05
CA ALA A 57 -6.78 -13.10 3.40
C ALA A 57 -7.58 -12.59 2.18
N GLY A 58 -7.10 -12.84 0.95
CA GLY A 58 -7.75 -12.40 -0.28
C GLY A 58 -7.26 -11.06 -0.83
N VAL A 59 -6.20 -10.48 -0.25
CA VAL A 59 -5.55 -9.29 -0.80
C VAL A 59 -4.78 -9.67 -2.07
N LYS A 60 -4.96 -8.89 -3.14
CA LYS A 60 -4.24 -9.07 -4.41
C LYS A 60 -2.94 -8.28 -4.38
N ILE A 61 -1.82 -8.94 -4.62
CA ILE A 61 -0.50 -8.30 -4.66
C ILE A 61 0.05 -8.37 -6.08
N HIS A 62 0.42 -7.23 -6.63
CA HIS A 62 1.00 -7.07 -7.95
C HIS A 62 2.40 -6.47 -7.81
N GLU A 63 3.40 -7.12 -8.40
CA GLU A 63 4.75 -6.57 -8.43
C GLU A 63 5.02 -5.84 -9.74
N ARG A 64 5.32 -4.54 -9.65
CA ARG A 64 5.73 -3.70 -10.77
C ARG A 64 7.17 -4.04 -11.16
N ARG A 65 7.32 -4.55 -12.38
CA ARG A 65 8.62 -4.74 -13.04
C ARG A 65 9.04 -3.48 -13.79
N GLY A 66 10.33 -3.34 -14.06
CA GLY A 66 10.90 -2.16 -14.73
C GLY A 66 11.57 -1.21 -13.73
N PRO A 67 11.65 0.10 -14.00
CA PRO A 67 12.28 1.05 -13.07
C PRO A 67 11.69 0.96 -11.66
N LEU A 68 12.53 1.25 -10.65
CA LEU A 68 12.12 1.21 -9.25
C LEU A 68 10.85 2.02 -9.03
N LEU A 69 9.80 1.35 -8.55
CA LEU A 69 8.55 1.98 -8.17
C LEU A 69 8.78 2.80 -6.90
N HIS A 70 8.74 4.13 -7.01
CA HIS A 70 8.91 5.02 -5.87
C HIS A 70 7.62 5.78 -5.49
N SER A 71 6.49 5.53 -6.16
CA SER A 71 5.22 6.17 -5.87
C SER A 71 4.64 5.72 -4.52
N LYS A 72 3.97 6.63 -3.82
CA LYS A 72 3.16 6.33 -2.64
C LYS A 72 1.77 6.92 -2.85
N THR A 73 0.81 6.06 -3.16
CA THR A 73 -0.54 6.47 -3.48
C THR A 73 -1.56 5.52 -2.87
N ALA A 74 -2.75 6.05 -2.61
CA ALA A 74 -3.89 5.29 -2.15
C ALA A 74 -5.16 5.79 -2.84
N LEU A 75 -6.03 4.87 -3.24
CA LEU A 75 -7.33 5.14 -3.85
C LEU A 75 -8.39 4.25 -3.21
N ILE A 76 -9.42 4.85 -2.63
CA ILE A 76 -10.49 4.16 -1.91
C ILE A 76 -11.82 4.48 -2.57
N ASP A 77 -12.52 3.43 -3.03
CA ASP A 77 -13.85 3.48 -3.66
C ASP A 77 -13.98 4.44 -4.87
N GLY A 78 -12.83 4.84 -5.44
CA GLY A 78 -12.77 5.85 -6.49
C GLY A 78 -13.16 7.25 -6.01
N VAL A 79 -13.14 7.54 -4.71
CA VAL A 79 -13.62 8.81 -4.12
C VAL A 79 -12.56 9.50 -3.29
N TRP A 80 -11.78 8.73 -2.53
CA TRP A 80 -10.71 9.26 -1.70
C TRP A 80 -9.39 8.88 -2.33
N SER A 81 -8.63 9.88 -2.76
CA SER A 81 -7.32 9.69 -3.36
C SER A 81 -6.27 10.39 -2.50
N CYS A 82 -5.14 9.73 -2.31
CA CYS A 82 -4.00 10.28 -1.60
C CYS A 82 -2.73 10.04 -2.40
N VAL A 83 -1.93 11.09 -2.54
CA VAL A 83 -0.61 11.05 -3.15
C VAL A 83 0.33 11.83 -2.24
N GLY A 84 1.50 11.26 -1.94
CA GLY A 84 2.45 11.93 -1.07
C GLY A 84 3.74 11.15 -0.87
N SER A 85 4.39 11.43 0.26
CA SER A 85 5.68 10.85 0.62
C SER A 85 5.57 9.62 1.52
N THR A 86 4.46 9.44 2.25
CA THR A 86 4.30 8.39 3.26
C THR A 86 4.44 6.99 2.68
N ASN A 87 5.47 6.26 3.09
CA ASN A 87 5.51 4.82 2.84
C ASN A 87 4.60 4.07 3.82
N LEU A 88 4.23 2.85 3.48
CA LEU A 88 3.43 1.99 4.35
C LEU A 88 4.37 1.21 5.28
N ASP A 89 5.15 1.95 6.07
CA ASP A 89 6.12 1.42 7.01
C ASP A 89 6.13 2.18 8.35
N TRP A 90 6.70 1.53 9.36
CA TRP A 90 6.78 2.07 10.72
C TRP A 90 7.49 3.44 10.79
N ARG A 91 8.51 3.66 9.97
CA ARG A 91 9.30 4.91 10.02
C ARG A 91 8.47 6.08 9.51
N SER A 92 7.75 5.87 8.42
CA SER A 92 6.84 6.88 7.84
C SER A 92 5.65 7.18 8.76
N PHE A 93 5.25 6.24 9.61
CA PHE A 93 4.16 6.45 10.57
C PHE A 93 4.60 7.09 11.89
N LEU A 94 5.86 6.92 12.32
CA LEU A 94 6.32 7.34 13.65
C LEU A 94 7.37 8.45 13.64
N ASP A 95 8.27 8.46 12.66
CA ASP A 95 9.51 9.23 12.74
C ASP A 95 9.69 10.25 11.61
N ASN A 96 9.23 9.94 10.39
CA ASN A 96 9.46 10.82 9.25
C ASN A 96 8.48 12.01 9.24
N ASP A 97 8.99 13.16 8.82
CA ASP A 97 8.14 14.27 8.40
C ASP A 97 7.56 13.97 7.01
N GLU A 98 6.27 13.61 7.00
CA GLU A 98 5.57 13.23 5.78
C GLU A 98 4.58 14.30 5.31
N ILE A 99 4.41 14.42 3.99
CA ILE A 99 3.39 15.27 3.39
C ILE A 99 2.54 14.47 2.41
N ASN A 100 1.22 14.63 2.53
CA ASN A 100 0.26 13.97 1.66
C ASN A 100 -0.79 14.97 1.19
N ALA A 101 -1.10 14.92 -0.10
CA ALA A 101 -2.26 15.60 -0.67
C ALA A 101 -3.42 14.62 -0.74
N VAL A 102 -4.53 14.96 -0.08
CA VAL A 102 -5.78 14.20 -0.14
C VAL A 102 -6.75 14.94 -1.04
N ILE A 103 -7.25 14.24 -2.06
CA ILE A 103 -8.24 14.73 -3.01
C ILE A 103 -9.52 13.92 -2.85
N LEU A 104 -10.63 14.62 -2.68
CA LEU A 104 -11.96 14.03 -2.59
C LEU A 104 -12.72 14.26 -3.88
N GLY A 105 -13.32 13.20 -4.42
CA GLY A 105 -14.14 13.26 -5.62
C GLY A 105 -13.78 12.15 -6.60
N ARG A 106 -14.77 11.78 -7.43
CA ARG A 106 -14.61 10.69 -8.39
C ARG A 106 -13.78 11.05 -9.61
N GLU A 107 -13.70 12.33 -9.95
CA GLU A 107 -13.03 12.79 -11.17
C GLU A 107 -11.52 12.52 -11.16
N PHE A 108 -10.87 12.68 -10.01
CA PHE A 108 -9.43 12.44 -9.88
C PHE A 108 -9.07 10.96 -9.73
N GLY A 109 -10.00 10.14 -9.22
CA GLY A 109 -9.77 8.72 -8.92
C GLY A 109 -10.21 7.75 -10.01
N GLN A 110 -10.54 8.24 -11.21
CA GLN A 110 -10.90 7.44 -12.39
C GLN A 110 -9.69 6.97 -13.17
#